data_AF-A0A955GUH8-F1
#
_entry.id   AF-A0A955GUH8-F1
#
_cell.length_a   1.000
_cell.length_b   1.000
_cell.length_c   1.000
_cell.angle_alpha   90.00
_cell.angle_beta   90.00
_cell.angle_gamma   90.00
#
_symmetry.space_group_name_H-M   'P 1'
#
loop_
_entity.id
_entity.type
_entity.pdbx_description
1 polymer ?
#
loop_
_entity_poly.entity_id
_entity_poly.type
_entity_poly.pdbx_seq_one_letter_code
_entity_poly.pdbx_strand_id
1 'polypeptide(L)'
;MESQEMEWLLEEKYGGEKSEAFFADCKRLALGEPLAYLIGHTPFLGCKICLDSKPLIPRPETEFWTEEAIKVIKGRETLSLGLGKVPPRILDLCAGSG
;
A
#
# COMPACT_ATOMS: atom_id res chain seq x y z
N MET A 1 -2.15 -12.14 18.80
CA MET A 1 -1.75 -11.33 17.62
C MET A 1 -1.44 -12.25 16.45
N GLU A 2 -0.52 -13.21 16.60
CA GLU A 2 -0.18 -14.22 15.56
C GLU A 2 -1.39 -14.97 14.96
N SER A 3 -2.39 -15.31 15.78
CA SER A 3 -3.58 -16.04 15.31
C SER A 3 -4.39 -15.29 14.25
N GLN A 4 -4.46 -13.96 14.33
CA GLN A 4 -5.25 -13.14 13.39
C GLN A 4 -4.48 -12.93 12.09
N GLU A 5 -3.17 -12.70 12.16
CA GLU A 5 -2.33 -12.52 10.97
C GLU A 5 -2.24 -13.81 10.14
N MET A 6 -2.20 -14.98 10.79
CA MET A 6 -2.28 -16.27 10.09
C MET A 6 -3.61 -16.47 9.37
N GLU A 7 -4.72 -16.06 9.98
CA GLU A 7 -6.05 -16.13 9.38
C GLU A 7 -6.15 -15.22 8.16
N TRP A 8 -5.69 -13.98 8.27
CA TRP A 8 -5.59 -13.07 7.12
C TRP A 8 -4.66 -13.61 6.02
N LEU A 9 -3.51 -14.17 6.37
CA LEU A 9 -2.61 -14.80 5.39
C LEU A 9 -3.32 -15.95 4.65
N LEU A 10 -4.07 -16.77 5.37
CA LEU A 10 -4.80 -17.92 4.82
C LEU A 10 -5.87 -17.45 3.83
N GLU A 11 -6.68 -16.46 4.22
CA GLU A 11 -7.75 -15.93 3.38
C GLU A 11 -7.20 -15.19 2.15
N GLU A 12 -6.32 -14.20 2.36
CA GLU A 12 -5.90 -13.26 1.31
C GLU A 12 -4.96 -13.87 0.26
N LYS A 13 -4.07 -14.78 0.67
CA LYS A 13 -3.08 -15.39 -0.24
C LYS A 13 -3.48 -16.78 -0.70
N TYR A 14 -4.07 -17.56 0.20
CA TYR A 14 -4.32 -18.99 -0.02
C TYR A 14 -5.81 -19.32 -0.21
N GLY A 15 -6.70 -18.33 -0.17
CA GLY A 15 -8.14 -18.52 -0.40
C GLY A 15 -8.81 -19.44 0.60
N GLY A 16 -8.34 -19.47 1.86
CA GLY A 16 -8.88 -20.33 2.92
C GLY A 16 -8.25 -21.73 2.99
N GLU A 17 -7.45 -22.13 2.00
CA GLU A 17 -6.92 -23.50 1.92
C GLU A 17 -5.52 -23.64 2.54
N LYS A 18 -5.42 -24.50 3.56
CA LYS A 18 -4.13 -24.80 4.19
C LYS A 18 -3.30 -25.71 3.28
N SER A 19 -2.15 -25.20 2.85
CA SER A 19 -1.18 -25.91 2.01
C SER A 19 0.21 -25.94 2.66
N GLU A 20 1.14 -26.72 2.10
CA GLU A 20 2.54 -26.72 2.56
C GLU A 20 3.17 -25.32 2.44
N ALA A 21 2.85 -24.58 1.37
CA ALA A 21 3.27 -23.20 1.18
C ALA A 21 2.72 -22.26 2.27
N PHE A 22 1.45 -22.41 2.65
CA PHE A 22 0.87 -21.66 3.77
C PHE A 22 1.63 -21.88 5.08
N PHE A 23 1.90 -23.14 5.44
CA PHE A 23 2.67 -23.44 6.65
C PHE A 23 4.12 -22.92 6.59
N ALA A 24 4.73 -22.87 5.39
CA ALA A 24 6.04 -22.26 5.20
C ALA A 24 6.00 -20.74 5.46
N ASP A 25 4.99 -20.03 4.98
CA ASP A 25 4.84 -18.60 5.26
C ASP A 25 4.45 -18.31 6.71
N CYS A 26 3.67 -19.16 7.38
CA CYS A 26 3.40 -19.02 8.81
C CYS A 26 4.69 -19.11 9.65
N LYS A 27 5.65 -19.95 9.25
CA LYS A 27 6.98 -19.98 9.90
C LYS A 27 7.74 -18.67 9.69
N ARG A 28 7.67 -18.08 8.48
CA ARG A 28 8.29 -16.78 8.19
C ARG A 28 7.66 -15.65 8.98
N LEU A 29 6.32 -15.66 9.12
CA LEU A 29 5.57 -14.73 9.95
C LEU A 29 6.00 -14.82 11.43
N ALA A 30 6.14 -16.04 11.96
CA ALA A 30 6.61 -16.28 13.34
C ALA A 30 8.06 -15.81 13.58
N LEU A 31 8.86 -15.71 12.52
CA LEU A 31 10.22 -15.12 12.55
C LEU A 31 10.21 -13.58 12.43
N GLY A 32 9.03 -12.95 12.33
CA GLY A 32 8.86 -11.51 12.26
C GLY A 32 8.87 -10.92 10.85
N GLU A 33 8.73 -11.73 9.79
CA GLU A 33 8.53 -11.18 8.46
C GLU A 33 7.14 -10.51 8.37
N PRO A 34 7.05 -9.23 7.94
CA PRO A 34 5.78 -8.53 7.87
C PRO A 34 4.73 -9.26 7.03
N LEU A 35 3.50 -9.37 7.56
CA LEU A 35 2.37 -10.03 6.90
C LEU A 35 2.15 -9.54 5.46
N ALA A 36 2.19 -8.22 5.23
CA ALA A 36 1.97 -7.65 3.91
C ALA A 36 3.00 -8.12 2.86
N TYR A 37 4.24 -8.40 3.25
CA TYR A 37 5.23 -8.99 2.34
C TYR A 37 4.94 -10.46 2.04
N LEU A 38 4.36 -11.20 2.99
CA LEU A 38 3.94 -12.58 2.74
C LEU A 38 2.74 -12.62 1.79
N ILE A 39 1.76 -11.73 1.99
CA ILE A 39 0.60 -11.51 1.10
C ILE A 39 1.02 -10.95 -0.28
N GLY A 40 2.12 -10.19 -0.32
CA GLY A 40 2.72 -9.64 -1.55
C GLY A 40 2.11 -8.32 -2.03
N HIS A 41 1.08 -7.81 -1.36
CA HIS A 41 0.44 -6.54 -1.70
C HIS A 41 -0.27 -5.89 -0.52
N THR A 42 -0.62 -4.62 -0.67
CA THR A 42 -1.47 -3.89 0.29
C THR A 42 -2.39 -2.91 -0.45
N PRO A 43 -3.62 -2.67 0.03
CA PRO A 43 -4.47 -1.61 -0.52
C PRO A 43 -3.95 -0.22 -0.15
N PHE A 44 -4.13 0.76 -1.04
CA PHE A 44 -3.83 2.18 -0.79
C PHE A 44 -4.66 3.06 -1.73
N LEU A 45 -5.60 3.86 -1.19
CA LEU A 45 -6.52 4.73 -1.94
C LEU A 45 -7.21 4.05 -3.14
N GLY A 46 -7.68 2.81 -2.95
CA GLY A 46 -8.32 2.02 -4.01
C GLY A 46 -7.34 1.41 -5.02
N CYS A 47 -6.03 1.63 -4.87
CA CYS A 47 -4.99 0.93 -5.60
C CYS A 47 -4.52 -0.32 -4.84
N LYS A 48 -4.02 -1.31 -5.59
CA LYS A 48 -3.31 -2.47 -5.06
C LYS A 48 -1.81 -2.24 -5.27
N ILE A 49 -1.07 -2.00 -4.19
CA ILE A 49 0.38 -1.75 -4.24
C ILE A 49 1.11 -3.08 -4.11
N CYS A 50 1.90 -3.44 -5.12
CA CYS A 50 2.72 -4.65 -5.11
C CYS A 50 3.96 -4.46 -4.23
N LEU A 51 4.31 -5.48 -3.44
CA LEU A 51 5.40 -5.42 -2.47
C LEU A 51 6.54 -6.41 -2.78
N ASP A 52 6.60 -6.94 -4.02
CA ASP A 52 7.58 -7.97 -4.43
C ASP A 52 9.04 -7.53 -4.26
N SER A 53 9.33 -6.22 -4.46
CA SER A 53 10.66 -5.64 -4.28
C SER A 53 10.99 -5.31 -2.81
N LYS A 54 10.10 -5.64 -1.87
CA LYS A 54 10.14 -5.28 -0.45
C LYS A 54 10.34 -3.77 -0.19
N PRO A 55 9.53 -2.87 -0.82
CA PRO A 55 9.57 -1.45 -0.51
C PRO A 55 8.97 -1.18 0.87
N LEU A 56 9.09 0.05 1.39
CA LEU A 56 8.37 0.43 2.61
C LEU A 56 6.87 0.19 2.42
N ILE A 57 6.26 -0.57 3.33
CA ILE A 57 4.82 -0.85 3.30
C ILE A 57 4.06 0.46 3.54
N PRO A 58 3.18 0.90 2.60
CA PRO A 58 2.31 2.06 2.80
C PRO A 58 1.55 1.99 4.12
N ARG A 59 1.41 3.14 4.79
CA ARG A 59 0.77 3.23 6.11
C ARG A 59 -0.59 3.92 6.02
N PRO A 60 -1.56 3.58 6.89
CA PRO A 60 -2.87 4.24 6.91
C PRO A 60 -2.78 5.77 7.09
N GLU A 61 -1.80 6.25 7.85
CA GLU A 61 -1.56 7.69 8.02
C GLU A 61 -1.13 8.35 6.71
N THR A 62 -0.32 7.67 5.89
CA THR A 62 0.06 8.14 4.56
C THR A 62 -1.15 8.15 3.63
N GLU A 63 -2.03 7.16 3.72
CA GLU A 63 -3.27 7.08 2.95
C GLU A 63 -4.15 8.31 3.23
N PHE A 64 -4.34 8.66 4.49
CA PHE A 64 -5.06 9.86 4.91
C PHE A 64 -4.46 11.15 4.30
N TRP A 65 -3.14 11.35 4.43
CA TRP A 65 -2.49 12.55 3.90
C TRP A 65 -2.51 12.64 2.38
N THR A 66 -2.38 11.52 1.68
CA THR A 66 -2.50 11.48 0.21
C THR A 66 -3.92 11.83 -0.22
N GLU A 67 -4.95 11.37 0.51
CA GLU A 67 -6.34 11.75 0.24
C GLU A 67 -6.56 13.27 0.39
N GLU A 68 -6.04 13.87 1.46
CA GLU A 68 -6.11 15.31 1.69
C GLU A 68 -5.36 16.11 0.61
N ALA A 69 -4.18 15.65 0.20
CA ALA A 69 -3.42 16.26 -0.89
C ALA A 69 -4.21 16.25 -2.20
N ILE A 70 -4.87 15.13 -2.54
CA ILE A 70 -5.72 15.01 -3.73
C ILE A 70 -6.88 16.02 -3.68
N LYS A 71 -7.52 16.22 -2.51
CA LYS A 71 -8.58 17.23 -2.33
C LYS A 71 -8.07 18.64 -2.62
N VAL A 72 -6.90 19.00 -2.08
CA VAL A 72 -6.27 20.31 -2.31
C VAL A 72 -5.91 20.50 -3.79
N ILE A 73 -5.34 19.48 -4.44
CA ILE A 73 -4.97 19.53 -5.86
C ILE A 73 -6.21 19.73 -6.73
N LYS A 74 -7.29 18.97 -6.50
CA LYS A 74 -8.55 19.09 -7.25
C LYS A 74 -9.22 20.45 -7.05
N GLY A 75 -9.18 21.01 -5.84
CA GLY A 75 -9.72 22.35 -5.56
C GLY A 75 -8.90 23.48 -6.18
N ARG A 76 -7.63 23.24 -6.52
CA ARG A 76 -6.77 24.17 -7.26
C ARG A 76 -6.94 23.93 -8.75
N GLU A 77 -8.13 24.25 -9.27
CA GLU A 77 -8.47 24.03 -10.68
C GLU A 77 -7.55 24.73 -11.66
N THR A 78 -6.73 25.71 -11.26
CA THR A 78 -5.64 26.26 -12.10
C THR A 78 -4.79 27.31 -11.39
N LEU A 79 -3.47 27.21 -11.55
CA LEU A 79 -2.56 28.31 -11.24
C LEU A 79 -2.57 29.30 -12.40
N SER A 80 -3.06 30.52 -12.17
CA SER A 80 -2.95 31.61 -13.14
C SER A 80 -1.51 32.15 -13.12
N LEU A 81 -0.65 31.57 -13.96
CA LEU A 81 0.74 32.01 -14.13
C LEU A 81 0.92 32.98 -15.30
N GLY A 82 -0.13 33.71 -15.70
CA GLY A 82 -0.09 34.60 -16.87
C GLY A 82 0.10 33.89 -18.22
N LEU A 83 0.13 32.56 -18.23
CA LEU A 83 0.34 31.69 -19.41
C LEU A 83 -0.92 30.87 -19.78
N GLY A 84 -2.07 31.21 -19.21
CA GLY A 84 -3.30 30.42 -19.32
C GLY A 84 -3.48 29.39 -18.21
N LYS A 85 -4.57 28.61 -18.30
CA LYS A 85 -4.91 27.55 -17.34
C LYS A 85 -4.03 26.33 -17.58
N VAL A 86 -3.04 26.08 -16.72
CA VAL A 86 -2.19 24.87 -16.75
C VAL A 86 -2.47 23.95 -15.56
N PRO A 87 -2.49 22.61 -15.76
CA PRO A 87 -2.65 21.66 -14.68
C PRO A 87 -1.43 21.72 -13.72
N PRO A 88 -1.63 21.47 -12.41
CA PRO A 88 -0.54 21.46 -11.45
C PRO A 88 0.44 20.32 -11.78
N ARG A 89 1.74 20.62 -11.67
CA ARG A 89 2.81 19.60 -11.69
C ARG A 89 3.16 19.25 -10.25
N ILE A 90 3.19 17.96 -9.95
CA ILE A 90 3.43 17.43 -8.60
C ILE A 90 4.72 16.63 -8.63
N LEU A 91 5.51 16.77 -7.56
CA LEU A 91 6.70 15.97 -7.31
C LEU A 91 6.51 15.30 -5.96
N ASP A 92 6.64 13.99 -5.94
CA ASP A 92 6.76 13.22 -4.71
C ASP A 92 8.22 12.85 -4.48
N LEU A 93 8.72 13.14 -3.28
CA LEU A 93 10.10 12.87 -2.89
C LEU A 93 10.10 11.65 -1.99
N CYS A 94 10.98 10.69 -2.29
CA CYS A 94 11.07 9.43 -1.54
C CYS A 94 9.83 8.53 -1.67
N ALA A 95 9.23 8.49 -2.85
CA ALA A 95 7.99 7.77 -3.18
C ALA A 95 7.97 6.26 -2.82
N GLY A 96 9.14 5.61 -2.65
CA GLY A 96 9.20 4.24 -2.17
C GLY A 96 8.48 3.26 -3.10
N SER A 97 7.34 2.72 -2.66
CA SER A 97 6.50 1.79 -3.44
C SER A 97 5.71 2.46 -4.58
N GLY A 98 5.68 3.79 -4.64
CA GLY A 98 4.96 4.55 -5.66
C GLY A 98 4.58 5.95 -5.20
#